data_AF-A0A847LEP4-F1
#
_entry.id   AF-A0A847LEP4-F1
#
_cell.length_a   1.000
_cell.length_b   1.000
_cell.length_c   1.000
_cell.angle_alpha   90.00
_cell.angle_beta   90.00
_cell.angle_gamma   90.00
#
_symmetry.space_group_name_H-M   'P 1'
#
loop_
_entity.id
_entity.type
_entity.pdbx_description
1 polymer ?
#
loop_
_entity_poly.entity_id
_entity_poly.type
_entity_poly.pdbx_seq_one_letter_code
_entity_poly.pdbx_strand_id
1 'polypeptide(L)'
;MIARDFSDGTRLRRVLFPTTVTLHPGELTVLSGPSGSGKTTLLSILGLVLRPTEGRLRLDDRDITDLPETAAATLRLHSFGFVFHLTFANRIFSPGQIGYP
;
A
#
# COMPACT_ATOMS: atom_id res chain seq x y z
N MET A 1 15.46 -5.18 -2.24
CA MET A 1 15.10 -4.35 -3.41
C MET A 1 13.80 -4.87 -3.98
N ILE A 2 12.85 -3.99 -4.31
CA ILE A 2 11.58 -4.30 -4.97
C ILE A 2 11.26 -3.28 -6.07
N ALA A 3 10.55 -3.71 -7.10
CA ALA A 3 10.00 -2.84 -8.13
C ALA A 3 8.61 -3.33 -8.59
N ARG A 4 7.83 -2.45 -9.21
CA ARG A 4 6.48 -2.76 -9.69
C ARG A 4 6.18 -2.11 -11.02
N ASP A 5 5.77 -2.98 -11.94
CA ASP A 5 5.18 -2.63 -13.22
C ASP A 5 3.67 -2.90 -13.20
N PHE A 6 2.92 -2.07 -13.92
CA PHE A 6 1.52 -2.31 -14.24
C PHE A 6 1.34 -2.31 -15.74
N SER A 7 0.49 -3.21 -16.23
CA SER A 7 0.06 -3.23 -17.63
C SER A 7 -1.34 -2.64 -17.74
N ASP A 8 -1.54 -1.73 -18.68
CA ASP A 8 -2.87 -1.23 -19.07
C ASP A 8 -3.47 -2.02 -20.25
N GLY A 9 -2.88 -3.16 -20.59
CA GLY A 9 -3.26 -3.98 -21.75
C GLY A 9 -2.49 -3.66 -23.03
N THR A 10 -1.88 -2.47 -23.14
CA THR A 10 -1.09 -2.06 -24.32
C THR A 10 0.34 -1.69 -23.98
N ARG A 11 0.59 -1.13 -22.79
CA ARG A 11 1.92 -0.73 -22.33
C ARG A 11 2.17 -1.20 -20.91
N LEU A 12 3.38 -1.69 -20.71
CA LEU A 12 3.94 -1.92 -19.38
C LEU A 12 4.53 -0.62 -18.86
N ARG A 13 4.12 -0.19 -17.66
CA ARG A 13 4.60 1.04 -17.01
C ARG A 13 5.20 0.73 -15.65
N ARG A 14 6.45 1.16 -15.45
CA ARG A 14 7.13 1.18 -14.15
C ARG A 14 6.50 2.25 -13.26
N VAL A 15 5.87 1.80 -12.17
CA VAL A 15 5.22 2.67 -11.17
C VAL A 15 6.05 2.75 -9.90
N LEU A 16 6.65 1.64 -9.48
CA LEU A 16 7.66 1.63 -8.42
C LEU A 16 9.01 1.26 -9.04
N PHE A 17 9.93 2.21 -9.09
CA PHE A 17 11.31 1.96 -9.49
C PHE A 17 12.04 1.09 -8.46
N PRO A 18 13.15 0.41 -8.84
CA PRO A 18 13.94 -0.38 -7.92
C PRO A 18 14.25 0.37 -6.62
N THR A 19 13.63 -0.06 -5.54
CA THR A 19 13.70 0.61 -4.23
C THR A 19 14.15 -0.41 -3.18
N THR A 20 15.07 0.01 -2.31
CA THR A 20 15.47 -0.76 -1.14
C THR A 20 15.17 0.07 0.09
N VAL A 21 14.46 -0.52 1.04
CA VAL A 21 14.14 0.06 2.34
C VAL A 21 14.22 -1.04 3.38
N THR A 22 14.72 -0.69 4.56
CA THR A 22 14.69 -1.53 5.76
C THR A 22 13.95 -0.74 6.82
N LEU A 23 13.00 -1.38 7.50
CA LEU A 23 12.19 -0.79 8.56
C LEU A 23 12.41 -1.63 9.82
N HIS A 24 12.59 -1.00 10.98
CA HIS A 24 12.80 -1.72 12.23
C HIS A 24 11.58 -1.64 13.16
N PRO A 25 11.34 -2.67 13.98
CA PRO A 25 10.28 -2.63 14.98
C PRO A 25 10.42 -1.43 15.92
N GLY A 26 9.29 -0.77 16.23
CA GLY A 26 9.24 0.39 17.12
C GLY A 26 9.60 1.73 16.46
N GLU A 27 9.91 1.75 15.17
CA GLU A 27 10.22 2.99 14.45
C GLU A 27 8.98 3.65 13.84
N LEU A 28 8.88 4.97 13.97
CA LEU A 28 7.98 5.79 13.17
C LEU A 28 8.69 6.19 11.88
N THR A 29 8.35 5.54 10.77
CA THR A 29 8.87 5.90 9.45
C THR A 29 7.84 6.71 8.66
N VAL A 30 8.28 7.83 8.09
CA VAL A 30 7.46 8.68 7.23
C VAL A 30 7.89 8.54 5.77
N LEU A 31 6.95 8.13 4.92
CA LEU A 31 7.17 8.06 3.47
C LEU A 31 6.62 9.32 2.79
N SER A 32 7.51 10.24 2.42
CA SER A 32 7.18 11.50 1.75
C SER A 32 7.60 11.48 0.27
N GLY A 33 6.92 12.29 -0.56
CA GLY A 33 7.27 12.44 -1.98
C GLY A 33 6.10 12.93 -2.86
N PRO A 34 6.37 13.33 -4.11
CA PRO A 34 5.36 13.89 -5.02
C PRO A 34 4.21 12.92 -5.31
N SER A 35 3.04 13.43 -5.69
CA SER A 35 1.95 12.57 -6.17
C SER A 35 2.43 11.71 -7.35
N GLY A 36 2.05 10.43 -7.37
CA GLY A 36 2.44 9.49 -8.43
C GLY A 36 3.84 8.87 -8.28
N SER A 37 4.63 9.19 -7.25
CA SER A 37 5.97 8.62 -7.05
C SER A 37 6.00 7.14 -6.63
N GLY A 38 4.85 6.45 -6.59
CA GLY A 38 4.76 5.04 -6.20
C GLY A 38 4.63 4.77 -4.70
N LYS A 39 4.39 5.79 -3.85
CA LYS A 39 4.24 5.60 -2.39
C LYS A 39 3.14 4.61 -2.01
N THR A 40 1.94 4.82 -2.55
CA THR A 40 0.82 3.91 -2.33
C THR A 40 1.15 2.51 -2.82
N THR A 41 1.82 2.38 -3.96
CA THR A 41 2.30 1.09 -4.49
C THR A 41 3.29 0.42 -3.54
N LEU A 42 4.26 1.16 -3.00
CA LEU A 42 5.22 0.66 -2.01
C LEU A 42 4.48 0.17 -0.75
N LEU A 43 3.59 1.00 -0.17
CA LEU A 43 2.81 0.64 1.01
C LEU A 43 1.90 -0.57 0.76
N SER A 44 1.28 -0.67 -0.42
CA SER A 44 0.47 -1.84 -0.80
C SER A 44 1.31 -3.11 -0.95
N ILE A 45 2.56 -3.02 -1.40
CA ILE A 45 3.47 -4.18 -1.47
C ILE A 45 3.92 -4.59 -0.07
N LEU A 46 4.34 -3.63 0.76
CA LEU A 46 4.72 -3.90 2.16
C LEU A 46 3.56 -4.56 2.91
N GLY A 47 2.34 -4.09 2.68
CA GLY A 47 1.12 -4.64 3.24
C GLY A 47 0.60 -5.91 2.57
N LEU A 48 1.35 -6.54 1.65
CA LEU A 48 0.98 -7.78 0.94
C LEU A 48 -0.36 -7.73 0.19
N VAL A 49 -0.81 -6.53 -0.18
CA VAL A 49 -1.98 -6.30 -1.05
C VAL A 49 -1.58 -6.45 -2.51
N LEU A 50 -0.34 -6.07 -2.83
CA LEU A 50 0.25 -6.22 -4.15
C LEU A 50 1.54 -7.02 -4.06
N ARG A 51 1.86 -7.75 -5.12
CA ARG A 51 3.18 -8.39 -5.28
C ARG A 51 4.11 -7.48 -6.08
N PRO A 52 5.40 -7.39 -5.73
CA PRO A 52 6.36 -6.75 -6.61
C PRO A 52 6.45 -7.51 -7.94
N THR A 53 6.80 -6.82 -9.02
CA THR A 53 7.13 -7.47 -10.30
C THR A 53 8.54 -8.04 -10.26
N GLU A 54 9.43 -7.39 -9.51
CA GLU A 54 10.83 -7.78 -9.35
C GLU A 54 11.28 -7.58 -7.91
N GLY A 55 12.24 -8.39 -7.48
CA GLY A 55 12.90 -8.24 -6.18
C GLY A 55 12.30 -9.12 -5.08
N ARG A 56 12.52 -8.72 -3.82
CA ARG A 56 12.19 -9.51 -2.63
C ARG A 56 11.72 -8.65 -1.48
N LEU A 57 10.71 -9.14 -0.76
CA LEU A 57 10.22 -8.62 0.50
C LEU A 57 10.46 -9.64 1.61
N ARG A 58 11.08 -9.21 2.71
CA ARG A 58 11.35 -10.05 3.88
C ARG A 58 10.75 -9.42 5.13
N LEU A 59 10.23 -10.26 6.02
CA LEU A 59 9.76 -9.90 7.35
C LEU A 59 10.40 -10.87 8.35
N ASP A 60 11.07 -10.35 9.37
CA ASP A 60 11.80 -11.16 10.36
C ASP A 60 12.70 -12.23 9.70
N ASP A 61 13.51 -11.80 8.73
CA ASP A 61 14.38 -12.62 7.88
C ASP A 61 13.68 -13.66 6.98
N ARG A 62 12.37 -13.84 7.07
CA ARG A 62 11.61 -14.74 6.20
C ARG A 62 11.26 -14.06 4.88
N ASP A 63 11.55 -14.72 3.75
CA ASP A 63 11.05 -14.30 2.44
C ASP A 63 9.53 -14.52 2.36
N ILE A 64 8.80 -13.42 2.12
CA ILE A 64 7.34 -13.41 2.03
C ILE A 64 6.85 -12.93 0.66
N THR A 65 7.76 -12.82 -0.32
CA THR A 65 7.48 -12.23 -1.64
C THR A 65 6.38 -12.97 -2.38
N ASP A 66 6.40 -14.30 -2.34
CA ASP A 66 5.52 -15.16 -3.13
C ASP A 66 4.63 -16.10 -2.31
N LEU A 67 4.28 -15.69 -1.09
CA LEU A 67 3.36 -16.48 -0.26
C LEU A 67 2.04 -16.80 -0.98
N PRO A 68 1.46 -17.99 -0.80
CA PRO A 68 0.09 -18.27 -1.23
C PRO A 68 -0.89 -17.24 -0.66
N GLU A 69 -1.98 -16.93 -1.38
CA GLU A 69 -2.91 -15.87 -0.99
C GLU A 69 -3.46 -16.06 0.42
N THR A 70 -3.78 -17.30 0.80
CA THR A 70 -4.24 -17.66 2.15
C THR A 70 -3.20 -17.31 3.21
N ALA A 71 -1.93 -17.67 3.00
CA ALA A 71 -0.84 -17.36 3.91
C ALA A 71 -0.56 -15.85 3.98
N ALA A 72 -0.62 -15.16 2.83
CA ALA A 72 -0.49 -13.71 2.78
C ALA A 72 -1.63 -13.01 3.52
N ALA A 73 -2.87 -13.53 3.45
CA ALA A 73 -4.02 -13.00 4.16
C ALA A 73 -3.90 -13.19 5.67
N THR A 74 -3.47 -14.38 6.13
CA THR A 74 -3.16 -14.62 7.55
C THR A 74 -2.09 -13.66 8.04
N LEU A 75 -1.00 -13.49 7.29
CA LEU A 75 0.07 -12.57 7.68
C LEU A 75 -0.41 -11.11 7.73
N ARG A 76 -1.22 -10.68 6.74
CA ARG A 76 -1.90 -9.37 6.75
C ARG A 76 -2.70 -9.15 8.02
N LEU A 77 -3.54 -10.11 8.39
CA LEU A 77 -4.42 -10.03 9.56
C LEU A 77 -3.67 -9.90 10.88
N HIS A 78 -2.50 -10.54 11.01
CA HIS A 78 -1.76 -10.59 12.27
C HIS A 78 -0.61 -9.58 12.39
N SER A 79 -0.05 -9.12 11.27
CA SER A 79 1.17 -8.29 11.27
C SER A 79 0.96 -6.88 10.73
N PHE A 80 -0.16 -6.60 10.04
CA PHE A 80 -0.37 -5.31 9.37
C PHE A 80 -1.67 -4.65 9.81
N GLY A 81 -1.57 -3.44 10.35
CA GLY A 81 -2.70 -2.53 10.56
C GLY A 81 -2.76 -1.49 9.45
N PHE A 82 -3.92 -1.31 8.81
CA PHE A 82 -4.12 -0.27 7.81
C PHE A 82 -5.04 0.82 8.35
N VAL A 83 -4.60 2.07 8.23
CA VAL A 83 -5.43 3.24 8.44
C VAL A 83 -5.47 4.02 7.14
N PHE A 84 -6.67 4.17 6.57
CA PHE A 84 -6.86 4.89 5.32
C PHE A 84 -7.43 6.29 5.60
N HIS A 85 -6.94 7.28 4.84
CA HIS A 85 -7.57 8.59 4.83
C HIS A 85 -8.86 8.52 4.00
N LEU A 86 -10.02 8.66 4.65
CA LEU A 86 -11.33 8.71 4.01
C LEU A 86 -11.78 10.17 3.87
N THR A 87 -11.82 10.67 2.63
CA THR A 87 -12.18 12.07 2.35
C THR A 87 -13.71 12.31 2.26
N PHE A 88 -14.56 11.28 2.33
CA PHE A 88 -16.01 11.42 2.05
C PHE A 88 -16.93 11.79 3.23
N ALA A 89 -16.41 12.31 4.35
CA ALA A 89 -17.26 12.65 5.49
C ALA A 89 -17.85 14.08 5.48
N ASN A 90 -17.45 14.97 4.56
CA ASN A 90 -17.76 16.41 4.68
C ASN A 90 -18.85 16.95 3.73
N ARG A 91 -19.62 16.10 3.04
CA ARG A 91 -20.66 16.56 2.07
C ARG A 91 -22.10 16.17 2.44
N ILE A 92 -22.33 15.51 3.58
CA ILE A 92 -23.68 15.14 4.05
C ILE A 92 -24.15 16.04 5.23
N PHE A 93 -23.24 16.69 5.95
CA PHE A 93 -23.59 17.68 6.97
C PHE A 93 -23.42 19.10 6.43
N SER A 94 -24.32 19.51 5.53
CA SER A 94 -24.63 20.94 5.38
C SER A 94 -25.81 21.24 6.32
N PRO A 95 -25.63 22.00 7.42
CA PRO A 95 -26.74 22.52 8.18
C PRO A 95 -27.45 23.54 7.27
N GLY A 96 -28.59 23.18 6.68
CA GLY A 96 -29.37 24.13 5.86
C GLY A 96 -30.35 23.59 4.82
N GLN A 97 -30.47 22.27 4.60
CA GLN A 97 -31.39 21.74 3.56
C GLN A 97 -32.62 20.97 4.07
N ILE A 98 -32.97 21.05 5.36
CA ILE A 98 -34.26 20.56 5.86
C ILE A 98 -35.12 21.78 6.21
N GLY A 99 -35.82 22.31 5.20
CA GLY A 99 -36.97 23.16 5.44
C GLY A 99 -38.10 22.29 5.97
N TYR A 100 -38.57 22.58 7.18
CA TYR A 100 -39.83 22.04 7.70
C TYR A 100 -40.99 22.69 6.94
N PRO A 101 -41.96 21.93 6.38
CA PRO A 101 -43.32 22.43 6.24
C PRO A 101 -44.01 22.49 7.62
#